data_AF-J7Q7T8-F1
#
_entry.id   AF-J7Q7T8-F1
#
_cell.length_a   1.000
_cell.length_b   1.000
_cell.length_c   1.000
_cell.angle_alpha   90.00
_cell.angle_beta   90.00
_cell.angle_gamma   90.00
#
_symmetry.space_group_name_H-M   'P 1'
#
loop_
_entity.id
_entity.type
_entity.pdbx_description
1 polymer ?
#
loop_
_entity_poly.entity_id
_entity_poly.type
_entity_poly.pdbx_seq_one_letter_code
_entity_poly.pdbx_strand_id
1 'polypeptide(L)' 'MNRIVREHYPAANLPEELRDGIDSNATVTITVEIEPPPEQILSLEEMFALRRDVFMSIRDVDEHVSAMRDEWSH' A
#
# COMPACT_ATOMS: atom_id res chain seq x y z
N MET A 1 6.25 9.27 -2.62
CA MET A 1 6.72 9.63 -3.97
C MET A 1 8.14 10.18 -3.87
N ASN A 2 9.15 9.33 -4.01
CA ASN A 2 10.55 9.73 -3.99
C ASN A 2 11.11 9.55 -5.40
N ARG A 3 11.55 10.64 -6.03
CA ARG A 3 12.13 10.63 -7.38
C ARG A 3 13.60 11.04 -7.29
N ILE A 4 14.48 10.23 -7.86
CA ILE A 4 15.91 10.52 -7.95
C ILE A 4 16.27 10.66 -9.43
N VAL A 5 16.73 11.84 -9.83
CA VAL A 5 17.25 12.10 -11.17
C VAL A 5 18.76 12.23 -11.09
N ARG A 6 19.48 11.41 -11.87
CA ARG A 6 20.93 11.49 -12.01
C ARG A 6 21.25 11.85 -13.46
N GLU A 7 21.78 13.05 -13.64
CA GLU A 7 22.25 13.55 -14.92
C GLU A 7 23.72 13.17 -15.12
N HIS A 8 24.13 13.01 -16.39
CA HIS A 8 25.50 12.66 -16.77
C HIS A 8 26.05 11.38 -16.13
N TYR A 9 25.20 10.37 -15.97
CA TYR A 9 25.63 9.08 -15.46
C TYR A 9 26.45 8.34 -16.54
N PRO A 10 27.61 7.76 -16.21
CA PRO A 10 28.41 7.02 -17.19
C PRO A 10 27.66 5.78 -17.68
N ALA A 11 27.57 5.59 -19.01
CA ALA A 11 26.98 4.38 -19.58
C ALA A 11 27.72 3.10 -19.15
N ALA A 12 29.02 3.22 -18.83
CA ALA A 12 29.85 2.17 -18.23
C ALA A 12 29.41 1.68 -16.83
N ASN A 13 28.47 2.38 -16.17
CA ASN A 13 27.90 1.94 -14.90
C ASN A 13 26.43 1.47 -15.01
N LEU A 14 25.84 1.51 -16.22
CA LEU A 14 24.51 0.93 -16.45
C LEU A 14 24.54 -0.61 -16.34
N PRO A 15 23.46 -1.25 -15.86
CA PRO A 15 23.25 -2.68 -16.01
C PRO A 15 23.34 -3.13 -17.48
N GLU A 16 23.84 -4.34 -17.72
CA GLU A 16 24.05 -4.86 -19.09
C GLU A 16 22.77 -4.87 -19.93
N GLU A 17 21.62 -5.16 -19.31
CA GLU A 17 20.29 -5.17 -19.95
C GLU A 17 19.86 -3.81 -20.52
N LEU A 18 20.36 -2.70 -19.96
CA LEU A 18 20.08 -1.34 -20.41
C LEU A 18 21.24 -0.72 -21.19
N ARG A 19 22.37 -1.43 -21.28
CA ARG A 19 23.56 -0.99 -22.03
C ARG A 19 23.49 -1.35 -23.51
N ASP A 20 22.60 -2.27 -23.90
CA ASP A 20 22.49 -2.70 -25.29
C ASP A 20 22.16 -1.51 -26.21
N GLY A 21 23.02 -1.27 -27.21
CA GLY A 21 22.89 -0.14 -28.14
C GLY A 21 23.42 1.21 -27.65
N ILE A 22 24.03 1.32 -26.47
CA ILE A 22 24.60 2.57 -25.94
C ILE A 22 26.14 2.49 -25.91
N ASP A 23 26.80 3.52 -26.44
CA ASP A 23 28.26 3.63 -26.38
C ASP A 23 28.74 3.72 -24.91
N SER A 24 29.75 2.92 -24.55
CA SER A 24 30.23 2.84 -23.16
C SER A 24 30.83 4.16 -22.64
N ASN A 25 31.22 5.07 -23.54
CA ASN A 25 31.77 6.38 -23.23
C ASN A 25 30.70 7.49 -23.27
N ALA A 26 29.43 7.15 -23.56
CA ALA A 26 28.33 8.11 -23.53
C ALA A 26 27.89 8.42 -22.10
N THR A 27 27.31 9.61 -21.94
CA THR A 27 26.61 10.02 -20.72
C THR A 27 25.11 9.81 -20.91
N VAL A 28 24.46 9.24 -19.89
CA VAL A 28 23.02 8.98 -19.89
C VAL A 28 22.36 9.68 -18.70
N THR A 29 21.06 9.92 -18.81
CA THR A 29 20.24 10.42 -17.71
C THR A 29 19.43 9.27 -17.14
N ILE A 30 19.62 8.95 -15.87
CA ILE A 30 18.86 7.90 -15.17
C ILE A 30 17.79 8.56 -14.30
N THR A 31 16.55 8.16 -14.52
CA THR A 31 15.43 8.48 -13.63
C THR A 31 15.05 7.22 -12.86
N VAL A 32 15.18 7.24 -11.53
CA VAL A 32 14.72 6.15 -10.67
C VAL A 32 13.43 6.58 -9.98
N GLU A 33 12.36 5.83 -10.24
CA GLU A 33 11.05 6.01 -9.63
C GLU A 33 10.76 4.79 -8.75
N ILE A 34 10.51 5.03 -7.47
CA ILE A 34 10.10 3.99 -6.53
C ILE A 34 8.58 4.08 -6.41
N GLU A 35 7.88 3.07 -6.92
CA GLU A 35 6.45 2.92 -6.69
C GLU A 35 6.22 2.75 -5.18
N PRO A 36 5.19 3.43 -4.61
CA PRO A 36 4.81 3.15 -3.24
C PRO A 36 4.51 1.64 -3.13
N PRO A 37 4.90 0.98 -2.03
CA PRO A 37 4.43 -0.37 -1.78
C PRO A 37 2.90 -0.38 -1.91
N PRO A 38 2.31 -1.47 -2.42
CA PRO A 38 0.86 -1.58 -2.51
C PRO A 38 0.27 -1.16 -1.17
N GLU A 39 -0.77 -0.33 -1.22
CA GLU A 39 -1.49 0.14 -0.04
C GLU A 39 -1.75 -1.09 0.84
N GLN A 40 -1.30 -1.05 2.10
CA GLN A 40 -1.38 -2.22 2.98
C GLN A 40 -2.86 -2.57 3.12
N ILE A 41 -3.29 -3.59 2.38
CA ILE A 41 -4.63 -4.11 2.46
C ILE A 41 -4.66 -4.83 3.80
N LEU A 42 -5.35 -4.26 4.78
CA LEU A 42 -5.56 -4.90 6.07
C LEU A 42 -6.11 -6.31 5.80
N SER A 43 -5.51 -7.31 6.43
CA SER A 43 -6.07 -8.65 6.40
C SER A 43 -7.47 -8.64 7.01
N LEU A 44 -8.28 -9.63 6.63
CA LEU A 44 -9.61 -9.83 7.20
C LEU A 44 -9.54 -9.87 8.74
N GLU A 45 -8.51 -10.53 9.30
CA GLU A 45 -8.26 -10.62 10.73
C GLU A 45 -7.95 -9.26 11.36
N GLU A 46 -7.09 -8.45 10.74
CA GLU A 46 -6.78 -7.08 11.18
C GLU A 46 -8.02 -6.18 11.13
N MET A 47 -8.86 -6.30 10.10
CA MET A 47 -10.13 -5.58 10.01
C MET A 47 -11.09 -5.94 11.15
N PHE A 48 -11.16 -7.23 11.52
CA PHE A 48 -11.98 -7.69 12.65
C PHE A 48 -11.39 -7.31 14.01
N ALA A 49 -10.06 -7.24 14.15
CA ALA A 49 -9.40 -6.80 15.38
C ALA A 49 -9.57 -5.30 15.65
N LEU A 50 -9.70 -4.49 14.59
CA LEU A 50 -9.98 -3.05 14.69
C LEU A 50 -11.46 -2.76 15.01
N ARG A 51 -12.34 -3.75 14.88
CA ARG A 51 -13.75 -3.61 15.23
C ARG A 51 -13.94 -3.54 16.74
N ARG A 52 -14.60 -2.48 17.20
CA ARG A 52 -14.85 -2.18 18.63
C ARG A 52 -16.15 -2.82 19.16
N ASP A 53 -16.88 -3.48 18.29
CA ASP A 53 -18.10 -4.26 18.52
C ASP A 53 -17.78 -5.74 18.82
N VAL A 54 -16.74 -5.96 19.63
CA VAL A 54 -16.60 -7.23 20.32
C VAL A 54 -17.68 -7.25 21.40
N PHE A 55 -18.89 -7.66 21.02
CA PHE A 55 -19.92 -7.99 21.99
C PHE A 55 -19.30 -8.99 22.97
N MET A 56 -19.22 -8.61 24.25
CA MET A 56 -18.50 -9.37 25.26
C MET A 56 -19.19 -10.72 25.52
N SER A 57 -20.46 -10.84 25.13
CA SER A 57 -21.28 -12.04 25.20
C SER A 57 -22.41 -12.05 24.15
N ILE A 58 -23.01 -13.22 23.94
CA ILE A 58 -24.21 -13.40 23.09
C ILE A 58 -25.37 -12.52 23.57
N ARG A 59 -25.51 -12.33 24.89
CA ARG A 59 -26.55 -11.48 25.46
C ARG A 59 -26.39 -10.01 25.03
N ASP A 60 -25.15 -9.53 24.95
CA ASP A 60 -24.87 -8.15 24.53
C ASP A 60 -25.23 -7.94 23.05
N VAL A 61 -25.09 -8.98 22.23
CA VAL A 61 -25.57 -8.98 20.83
C VAL A 61 -27.10 -8.84 20.82
N ASP A 62 -27.80 -9.67 21.58
CA ASP A 62 -29.27 -9.67 21.63
C ASP A 62 -29.83 -8.32 22.13
N GLU A 63 -29.22 -7.75 23.18
CA GLU A 63 -29.60 -6.43 23.70
C GLU A 63 -29.37 -5.32 22.67
N HIS A 64 -28.25 -5.34 21.96
CA HIS A 64 -27.95 -4.35 20.91
C HIS A 64 -28.91 -4.46 19.72
N VAL A 65 -29.22 -5.68 19.27
CA VAL A 65 -30.19 -5.92 18.19
C VAL A 65 -31.59 -5.50 18.60
N SER A 66 -32.00 -5.79 19.85
CA SER A 66 -33.31 -5.34 20.35
C SER A 66 -33.40 -3.81 20.40
N ALA A 67 -32.36 -3.13 20.89
CA ALA A 67 -32.34 -1.66 20.94
C ALA A 67 -32.48 -1.04 19.53
N MET A 68 -31.74 -1.55 18.54
CA MET A 68 -31.88 -1.12 17.14
C MET A 68 -33.29 -1.36 16.60
N ARG A 69 -33.91 -2.51 16.91
CA ARG A 69 -35.29 -2.78 16.45
C ARG A 69 -36.30 -1.82 17.07
N ASP A 70 -36.13 -1.51 18.35
CA ASP A 70 -37.05 -0.66 19.09
C ASP A 70 -36.94 0.81 18.61
N GLU A 71 -35.74 1.27 18.21
CA GLU A 71 -35.53 2.57 17.54
C GLU A 71 -36.30 2.71 16.21
N TRP A 72 -36.48 1.61 15.48
CA TRP A 72 -37.19 1.59 14.19
C TRP A 72 -38.70 1.36 14.33
N SER A 73 -39.17 1.07 15.55
CA SER A 73 -40.58 0.80 15.84
C SER A 73 -41.35 2.04 16.32
N HIS A 74 -40.70 3.21 16.28
CA HIS A 74 -41.29 4.54 16.54
C HIS A 74 -41.36 5.36 15.25
#